data_AF-A0A3D2B3D0-F1
#
_entry.id   AF-A0A3D2B3D0-F1
#
_cell.length_a   1.000
_cell.length_b   1.000
_cell.length_c   1.000
_cell.angle_alpha   90.00
_cell.angle_beta   90.00
_cell.angle_gamma   90.00
#
_symmetry.space_group_name_H-M   'P 1'
#
loop_
_entity.id
_entity.type
_entity.pdbx_description
1 polymer ?
#
loop_
_entity_poly.entity_id
_entity_poly.type
_entity_poly.pdbx_seq_one_letter_code
_entity_poly.pdbx_strand_id
1 'polypeptide(L)'
;KELLVASSYSKNFGLYNERVGACTLVCADADTADRAFSQMKSVIRANYSNPPAHGASVVATILSNTALRAIWEQELTDMRQRIQRMRLLFVNTLQEKGANRDFSFITRQNGMFSFSGLTK
;
A
#
# COMPACT_ATOMS: atom_id res chain seq x y z
N LYS A 1 -7.06 20.17 11.43
CA LYS A 1 -6.19 19.97 10.25
C LYS A 1 -6.93 19.03 9.32
N GLU A 2 -6.99 19.34 8.04
CA GLU A 2 -7.75 18.57 7.05
C GLU A 2 -6.80 17.79 6.14
N LEU A 3 -7.21 16.62 5.67
CA LEU A 3 -6.39 15.80 4.77
C LEU A 3 -7.24 14.87 3.87
N LEU A 4 -6.62 14.48 2.75
CA LEU A 4 -7.10 13.42 1.88
C LEU A 4 -6.16 12.22 2.00
N VAL A 5 -6.70 11.03 2.26
CA VAL A 5 -5.93 9.77 2.22
C VAL A 5 -6.44 8.91 1.07
N ALA A 6 -5.55 8.53 0.17
CA ALA A 6 -5.80 7.50 -0.84
C ALA A 6 -5.16 6.18 -0.40
N SER A 7 -5.99 5.21 -0.03
CA SER A 7 -5.58 3.87 0.38
C SER A 7 -5.78 2.89 -0.77
N SER A 8 -4.79 2.05 -1.04
CA SER A 8 -4.89 0.96 -2.02
C SER A 8 -4.64 -0.37 -1.33
N TYR A 9 -5.49 -1.37 -1.63
CA TYR A 9 -5.34 -2.71 -1.10
C TYR A 9 -4.68 -3.69 -2.08
N SER A 10 -4.20 -3.20 -3.22
CA SER A 10 -3.62 -4.05 -4.27
C SER A 10 -2.39 -4.82 -3.80
N LYS A 11 -1.56 -4.23 -2.94
CA LYS A 11 -0.27 -4.82 -2.54
C LYS A 11 -0.33 -5.51 -1.18
N ASN A 12 -0.95 -4.88 -0.19
CA ASN A 12 -1.01 -5.40 1.17
C ASN A 12 -2.07 -6.49 1.37
N PHE A 13 -3.08 -6.59 0.50
CA PHE A 13 -4.00 -7.74 0.46
C PHE A 13 -3.81 -8.62 -0.78
N GLY A 14 -2.87 -8.29 -1.68
CA GLY A 14 -2.69 -9.01 -2.94
C GLY A 14 -3.85 -8.85 -3.94
N LEU A 15 -4.76 -7.90 -3.70
CA LEU A 15 -6.00 -7.69 -4.47
C LEU A 15 -5.76 -6.77 -5.68
N TYR A 16 -4.76 -7.09 -6.51
CA TYR A 16 -4.31 -6.23 -7.61
C TYR A 16 -5.45 -5.90 -8.59
N ASN A 17 -6.14 -6.91 -9.10
CA ASN A 17 -7.17 -6.74 -10.13
C ASN A 17 -8.60 -6.64 -9.59
N GLU A 18 -8.80 -6.82 -8.29
CA GLU A 18 -10.09 -6.60 -7.62
C GLU A 18 -10.43 -5.12 -7.39
N ARG A 19 -9.45 -4.24 -7.66
CA ARG A 19 -9.60 -2.77 -7.69
C ARG A 19 -10.14 -2.19 -6.37
N VAL A 20 -9.61 -2.67 -5.26
CA VAL A 20 -10.03 -2.26 -3.92
C VAL A 20 -9.14 -1.15 -3.37
N GLY A 21 -9.77 -0.11 -2.84
CA GLY A 21 -9.13 1.01 -2.16
C GLY A 21 -10.14 1.86 -1.40
N ALA A 22 -9.69 2.95 -0.81
CA ALA A 22 -10.54 3.92 -0.13
C ALA A 22 -9.99 5.34 -0.34
N CYS A 23 -10.88 6.32 -0.43
CA CYS A 23 -10.53 7.73 -0.34
C CYS A 23 -11.16 8.29 0.95
N THR A 24 -10.32 8.67 1.91
CA THR A 24 -10.77 9.18 3.21
C THR A 24 -10.59 10.69 3.25
N LEU A 25 -11.68 11.39 3.58
CA LEU A 25 -11.68 12.81 3.92
C LEU A 25 -11.54 12.96 5.43
N VAL A 26 -10.56 13.71 5.90
CA VAL A 26 -10.50 14.17 7.28
C VAL A 26 -10.72 15.66 7.28
N CYS A 27 -11.79 16.11 7.93
CA CYS A 27 -12.19 17.50 8.00
C CYS A 27 -12.05 18.04 9.42
N ALA A 28 -12.17 19.36 9.57
CA ALA A 28 -12.08 20.00 10.88
C ALA A 28 -13.23 19.58 11.82
N ASP A 29 -14.41 19.32 11.25
CA ASP A 29 -15.64 18.96 11.95
C ASP A 29 -16.56 18.11 11.06
N ALA A 30 -17.67 17.63 11.65
CA ALA A 30 -18.63 16.76 10.98
C ALA A 30 -19.41 17.47 9.86
N ASP A 31 -19.78 18.74 10.03
CA ASP A 31 -20.51 19.50 9.00
C ASP A 31 -19.67 19.63 7.72
N THR A 32 -18.41 19.98 7.89
CA THR A 32 -17.45 20.08 6.77
C THR A 32 -17.23 18.71 6.11
N ALA A 33 -17.15 17.64 6.90
CA ALA A 33 -17.03 16.27 6.37
C ALA A 33 -18.24 15.87 5.53
N ASP A 34 -19.46 16.14 5.99
CA ASP A 34 -20.69 15.78 5.28
C ASP A 34 -20.83 16.55 3.95
N ARG A 35 -20.50 17.84 3.96
CA ARG A 35 -20.49 18.68 2.75
C ARG A 35 -19.47 18.17 1.75
N ALA A 36 -18.24 17.91 2.17
CA ALA A 36 -17.19 17.38 1.29
C ALA A 36 -17.52 15.97 0.77
N PHE A 37 -18.08 15.11 1.62
CA PHE A 37 -18.50 13.76 1.24
C PHE A 37 -19.64 13.78 0.21
N SER A 38 -20.56 14.76 0.28
CA SER A 38 -21.60 14.96 -0.73
C SER A 38 -21.02 15.17 -2.14
N GLN A 39 -19.95 15.97 -2.27
CA GLN A 39 -19.29 16.24 -3.54
C GLN A 39 -18.55 15.01 -4.05
N MET A 40 -17.89 14.28 -3.16
CA MET A 40 -17.23 13.01 -3.51
C MET A 40 -18.23 11.99 -4.06
N LYS A 41 -19.43 11.86 -3.47
CA LYS A 41 -20.50 11.00 -3.99
C LYS A 41 -20.94 11.40 -5.40
N SER A 42 -21.10 12.70 -5.67
CA SER A 42 -21.45 13.21 -7.01
C SER A 42 -20.40 12.83 -8.06
N VAL A 43 -19.12 13.01 -7.74
CA VAL A 43 -18.00 12.63 -8.63
C VAL A 43 -17.97 11.13 -8.87
N ILE A 44 -18.10 10.31 -7.81
CA ILE A 44 -18.15 8.84 -7.92
C ILE A 44 -19.30 8.41 -8.84
N ARG A 45 -20.49 8.96 -8.62
CA ARG A 45 -21.69 8.63 -9.40
C ARG A 45 -21.50 8.90 -10.89
N ALA A 46 -20.89 10.03 -11.22
CA ALA A 46 -20.62 10.43 -12.61
C ALA A 46 -19.51 9.59 -13.28
N ASN A 47 -18.51 9.12 -12.53
CA ASN A 47 -17.38 8.39 -13.10
C ASN A 47 -17.65 6.89 -13.29
N TYR A 48 -18.18 6.23 -12.25
CA TYR A 48 -18.31 4.78 -12.26
C TYR A 48 -19.53 4.28 -11.47
N SER A 49 -20.46 5.18 -11.12
CA SER A 49 -21.67 4.87 -10.34
C SER A 49 -21.41 4.40 -8.91
N ASN A 50 -20.88 3.19 -8.73
CA ASN A 50 -20.58 2.58 -7.44
C ASN A 50 -19.38 1.62 -7.57
N PRO A 51 -18.58 1.42 -6.51
CA PRO A 51 -17.38 0.60 -6.56
C PRO A 51 -17.69 -0.91 -6.58
N PRO A 52 -16.75 -1.76 -7.06
CA PRO A 52 -16.90 -3.21 -7.02
C PRO A 52 -16.95 -3.74 -5.57
N ALA A 53 -17.87 -4.66 -5.30
CA ALA A 53 -18.16 -5.13 -3.94
C ALA A 53 -17.22 -6.25 -3.46
N HIS A 54 -16.88 -7.21 -4.33
CA HIS A 54 -16.24 -8.48 -3.92
C HIS A 54 -14.96 -8.27 -3.10
N GLY A 55 -13.96 -7.60 -3.66
CA GLY A 55 -12.70 -7.37 -2.96
C GLY A 55 -12.86 -6.50 -1.69
N ALA A 56 -13.83 -5.57 -1.67
CA ALA A 56 -14.14 -4.80 -0.46
C ALA A 56 -14.72 -5.70 0.64
N SER A 57 -15.59 -6.66 0.28
CA SER A 57 -16.10 -7.67 1.22
C SER A 57 -15.01 -8.58 1.77
N VAL A 58 -14.01 -8.97 0.95
CA VAL A 58 -12.85 -9.75 1.42
C VAL A 58 -12.04 -8.95 2.45
N VAL A 59 -11.68 -7.70 2.14
CA VAL A 59 -10.95 -6.82 3.06
C VAL A 59 -11.73 -6.61 4.35
N ALA A 60 -13.03 -6.33 4.27
CA ALA A 60 -13.89 -6.16 5.44
C ALA A 60 -13.91 -7.42 6.31
N THR A 61 -14.09 -8.60 5.70
CA THR A 61 -14.12 -9.89 6.40
C THR A 61 -12.81 -10.17 7.15
N ILE A 62 -11.67 -9.90 6.52
CA ILE A 62 -10.36 -10.10 7.15
C ILE A 62 -10.18 -9.12 8.32
N LEU A 63 -10.48 -7.83 8.11
CA LEU A 63 -10.23 -6.78 9.10
C LEU A 63 -11.21 -6.80 10.29
N SER A 64 -12.42 -7.32 10.10
CA SER A 64 -13.43 -7.42 11.16
C SER A 64 -13.29 -8.68 12.02
N ASN A 65 -12.42 -9.61 11.65
CA ASN A 65 -12.19 -10.86 12.38
C ASN A 65 -10.76 -10.89 12.93
N THR A 66 -10.61 -10.91 14.26
CA THR A 66 -9.31 -10.87 14.94
C THR A 66 -8.36 -11.99 14.49
N ALA A 67 -8.85 -13.21 14.27
CA ALA A 67 -8.02 -14.33 13.85
C ALA A 67 -7.54 -14.17 12.40
N LEU A 68 -8.43 -13.76 11.48
CA LEU A 68 -8.04 -13.51 10.08
C LEU A 68 -7.10 -12.31 9.96
N ARG A 69 -7.34 -11.25 10.74
CA ARG A 69 -6.46 -10.09 10.80
C ARG A 69 -5.05 -10.47 11.28
N ALA A 70 -4.94 -11.32 12.30
CA ALA A 70 -3.65 -11.79 12.79
C ALA A 70 -2.87 -12.58 11.72
N ILE A 71 -3.56 -13.44 10.96
CA ILE A 71 -2.97 -14.16 9.82
C ILE A 71 -2.45 -13.16 8.78
N TRP A 72 -3.29 -12.20 8.38
CA TRP A 72 -2.93 -11.17 7.41
C TRP A 72 -1.73 -10.31 7.86
N GLU A 73 -1.67 -9.89 9.13
CA GLU A 73 -0.55 -9.13 9.68
C GLU A 73 0.75 -9.96 9.68
N GLN A 74 0.67 -11.27 9.89
CA GLN A 74 1.80 -12.20 9.78
C GLN A 74 2.27 -12.32 8.33
N GLU A 75 1.37 -12.57 7.37
CA GLU A 75 1.69 -12.65 5.94
C GLU A 75 2.35 -11.35 5.44
N LEU A 76 1.85 -10.19 5.87
CA LEU A 76 2.46 -8.89 5.60
C LEU A 76 3.88 -8.78 6.15
N THR A 77 4.09 -9.28 7.36
CA THR A 77 5.41 -9.26 8.01
C THR A 77 6.39 -10.13 7.25
N ASP A 78 5.99 -11.34 6.85
CA ASP A 78 6.84 -12.26 6.09
C ASP A 78 7.20 -11.69 4.72
N MET A 79 6.26 -11.05 4.02
CA MET A 79 6.51 -10.37 2.75
C MET A 79 7.51 -9.21 2.91
N ARG A 80 7.36 -8.36 3.94
CA ARG A 80 8.28 -7.25 4.21
C ARG A 80 9.68 -7.75 4.55
N GLN A 81 9.79 -8.76 5.41
CA GLN A 81 11.06 -9.36 5.78
C GLN A 81 11.75 -9.99 4.56
N ARG A 82 11.01 -10.67 3.68
CA ARG A 82 11.57 -11.22 2.44
C ARG A 82 12.17 -10.14 1.56
N ILE A 83 11.47 -9.01 1.37
CA ILE A 83 12.00 -7.87 0.59
C ILE A 83 13.31 -7.36 1.21
N GLN A 84 13.36 -7.21 2.53
CA GLN A 84 14.58 -6.76 3.21
C GLN A 84 15.74 -7.75 3.04
N ARG A 85 15.47 -9.06 3.16
CA ARG A 85 16.47 -10.10 2.91
C ARG A 85 17.02 -10.03 1.49
N MET A 86 16.16 -9.80 0.49
CA MET A 86 16.59 -9.67 -0.91
C MET A 86 17.45 -8.42 -1.14
N ARG A 87 17.15 -7.29 -0.48
CA ARG A 87 17.98 -6.09 -0.54
C ARG A 87 19.37 -6.32 0.03
N LEU A 88 19.46 -6.98 1.19
CA LEU A 88 20.73 -7.34 1.82
C LEU A 88 21.54 -8.29 0.93
N LEU A 89 20.90 -9.35 0.45
CA LEU A 89 21.53 -10.32 -0.45
C LEU A 89 22.09 -9.63 -1.70
N PHE A 90 21.29 -8.78 -2.36
CA PHE A 90 21.72 -8.06 -3.56
C PHE A 90 22.96 -7.19 -3.33
N VAL A 91 22.98 -6.39 -2.26
CA VAL A 91 24.11 -5.50 -1.96
C VAL A 91 25.36 -6.29 -1.59
N ASN A 92 25.22 -7.33 -0.75
CA ASN A 92 26.36 -8.18 -0.37
C ASN A 92 26.97 -8.87 -1.59
N THR A 93 26.14 -9.43 -2.47
CA THR A 93 26.61 -10.09 -3.69
C THR A 93 27.30 -9.10 -4.65
N LEU A 94 26.83 -7.86 -4.78
CA LEU A 94 27.53 -6.85 -5.57
C LEU A 94 28.94 -6.55 -5.02
N GLN A 95 29.06 -6.44 -3.70
CA GLN A 95 30.34 -6.22 -3.03
C GLN A 95 31.28 -7.42 -3.24
N GLU A 96 30.79 -8.65 -3.06
CA GLU A 96 31.55 -9.88 -3.33
C GLU A 96 32.04 -10.00 -4.78
N LYS A 97 31.26 -9.47 -5.73
CA LYS A 97 31.61 -9.44 -7.17
C LYS A 97 32.50 -8.26 -7.56
N GLY A 98 32.95 -7.44 -6.61
CA GLY A 98 33.91 -6.36 -6.86
C GLY A 98 33.26 -5.09 -7.43
N ALA A 99 31.99 -4.82 -7.14
CA ALA A 99 31.39 -3.55 -7.52
C ALA A 99 32.11 -2.37 -6.83
N ASN A 100 32.68 -1.46 -7.62
CA ASN A 100 33.47 -0.31 -7.12
C ASN A 100 32.64 0.80 -6.47
N ARG A 101 31.30 0.74 -6.58
CA ARG A 101 30.37 1.75 -6.05
C ARG A 101 29.71 1.23 -4.76
N ASP A 102 29.52 2.12 -3.79
CA ASP A 102 28.69 1.82 -2.62
C ASP A 102 27.20 1.73 -2.97
N PHE A 103 26.62 0.53 -2.78
CA PHE A 103 25.20 0.25 -2.95
C PHE A 103 24.44 0.11 -1.62
N SER A 104 25.05 0.43 -0.48
CA SER A 104 24.46 0.33 0.86
C SER A 104 23.13 1.08 1.01
N PHE A 105 22.88 2.10 0.19
CA PHE A 105 21.62 2.84 0.19
C PHE A 105 20.40 1.96 -0.17
N ILE A 106 20.60 0.88 -0.93
CA ILE A 106 19.52 -0.04 -1.31
C ILE A 106 18.95 -0.77 -0.08
N THR A 107 19.77 -1.08 0.92
CA THR A 107 19.35 -1.79 2.14
C THR A 107 18.55 -0.90 3.10
N ARG A 108 18.70 0.43 2.98
CA ARG A 108 17.99 1.44 3.79
C ARG A 108 16.65 1.87 3.19
N GLN A 109 16.41 1.55 1.92
CA GLN A 109 15.16 1.87 1.24
C GLN A 109 14.05 0.88 1.62
N ASN A 110 12.82 1.38 1.70
CA ASN A 110 11.65 0.60 2.09
C ASN A 110 10.72 0.34 0.90
N GLY A 111 9.94 -0.73 1.02
CA GLY A 111 8.98 -1.14 0.00
C GLY A 111 9.58 -1.97 -1.13
N MET A 112 8.75 -2.33 -2.10
CA MET A 112 9.11 -3.25 -3.17
C MET A 112 10.08 -2.67 -4.21
N PHE A 113 10.14 -1.35 -4.33
CA PHE A 113 10.93 -0.67 -5.36
C PHE A 113 12.17 -0.02 -4.77
N SER A 114 13.24 -0.02 -5.55
CA SER A 114 14.49 0.63 -5.20
C SER A 114 14.93 1.49 -6.37
N PHE A 115 15.31 2.74 -6.11
CA PHE A 115 16.13 3.46 -7.09
C PHE A 115 17.49 2.78 -7.13
N SER A 116 17.92 2.29 -8.29
CA SER A 116 19.19 1.57 -8.44
C SER A 116 20.40 2.51 -8.49
N GLY A 117 20.17 3.77 -8.84
CA GLY A 117 21.23 4.76 -9.04
C GLY A 117 22.07 4.54 -10.31
N LEU A 118 21.74 3.54 -11.13
CA LEU A 118 22.42 3.29 -12.40
C LEU A 118 22.07 4.36 -13.44
N THR A 119 23.05 4.76 -14.24
CA THR A 119 22.83 5.60 -15.42
C THR A 119 22.55 4.72 -16.63
N LYS A 120 22.02 5.33 -17.70
CA LYS A 120 21.95 4.69 -19.01
C LYS A 120 23.34 4.48 -19.60
#